data_AF-A0A5B9YFM0-F1
#
_entry.id   AF-A0A5B9YFM0-F1
#
_cell.length_a   1.000
_cell.length_b   1.000
_cell.length_c   1.000
_cell.angle_alpha   90.00
_cell.angle_beta   90.00
_cell.angle_gamma   90.00
#
_symmetry.space_group_name_H-M   'P 1'
#
loop_
_entity.id
_entity.type
_entity.pdbx_description
1 polymer ?
#
loop_
_entity_poly.entity_id
_entity_poly.type
_entity_poly.pdbx_seq_one_letter_code
_entity_poly.pdbx_strand_id
1 'polypeptide(L)'
;MNQMLKRVGSFLMALGIVTSIWGLSAETKAATSVVIHAYNSGWESMNIYNWGDDGEILGAFPGTTMTAEETEHWYTATINAEHHLNLVFSVDINGDGQAEAQSSDIKDIPIDQQQEYWVVISALAGSNDLGVAAGEAQLYKTEAEAQTAIEALANQVAEVTPASSETEAPTTEPPLKATPVPTESPAPTQTVTRSNVPLVIGIIGAIVIVGLLGYIVIKKKK
;
A
#
# COMPACT_ATOMS: atom_id res chain seq x y z
N MET A 1 41.58 74.31 -52.52
CA MET A 1 42.64 73.61 -53.28
C MET A 1 42.93 72.31 -52.52
N ASN A 2 42.11 71.30 -52.76
CA ASN A 2 42.46 70.08 -53.50
C ASN A 2 43.06 68.99 -52.61
N GLN A 3 42.43 67.82 -52.73
CA GLN A 3 42.99 66.49 -52.44
C GLN A 3 43.00 66.08 -50.96
N MET A 4 41.99 65.30 -50.56
CA MET A 4 42.26 63.93 -50.10
C MET A 4 40.93 63.19 -49.84
N LEU A 5 40.12 63.08 -50.89
CA LEU A 5 39.21 61.94 -51.04
C LEU A 5 39.95 60.94 -51.92
N LYS A 6 40.52 59.89 -51.29
CA LYS A 6 40.82 58.55 -51.85
C LYS A 6 41.79 57.82 -50.94
N ARG A 7 41.24 56.93 -50.10
CA ARG A 7 41.76 55.57 -49.87
C ARG A 7 40.64 54.77 -49.23
N VAL A 8 39.87 54.12 -50.09
CA VAL A 8 39.06 52.95 -49.77
C VAL A 8 40.03 51.83 -49.45
N GLY A 9 39.90 51.22 -48.28
CA GLY A 9 40.71 50.10 -47.84
C GLY A 9 40.19 49.55 -46.51
N SER A 10 39.29 48.58 -46.62
CA SER A 10 38.89 47.58 -45.64
C SER A 10 39.44 47.71 -44.22
N PHE A 11 38.56 47.93 -43.26
CA PHE A 11 38.59 47.14 -42.02
C PHE A 11 37.24 46.45 -41.85
N LEU A 12 37.30 45.18 -42.23
CA LEU A 12 36.38 44.11 -41.91
C LEU A 12 35.98 44.14 -40.42
N MET A 13 34.69 43.87 -40.19
CA MET A 13 34.25 42.82 -39.26
C MET A 13 34.44 43.08 -37.77
N ALA A 14 33.46 43.76 -37.15
CA ALA A 14 33.00 43.48 -35.78
C ALA A 14 31.67 44.18 -35.51
N LEU A 15 30.67 43.98 -36.37
CA LEU A 15 29.30 44.39 -36.09
C LEU A 15 28.46 43.14 -35.86
N GLY A 16 28.02 42.94 -34.61
CA GLY A 16 26.88 42.09 -34.29
C GLY A 16 27.19 40.74 -33.66
N ILE A 17 27.67 40.70 -32.41
CA ILE A 17 27.22 39.68 -31.44
C ILE A 17 27.10 40.36 -30.06
N VAL A 18 26.06 41.17 -29.88
CA VAL A 18 25.51 41.47 -28.56
C VAL A 18 24.02 41.17 -28.66
N THR A 19 23.68 39.88 -28.72
CA THR A 19 22.30 39.42 -28.59
C THR A 19 22.21 38.60 -27.32
N SER A 20 21.85 39.31 -26.25
CA SER A 20 20.86 38.87 -25.27
C SER A 20 20.97 37.42 -24.81
N ILE A 21 21.86 37.17 -23.85
CA ILE A 21 21.58 36.18 -22.82
C ILE A 21 20.99 36.97 -21.65
N TRP A 22 19.73 37.39 -21.80
CA TRP A 22 18.89 37.66 -20.64
C TRP A 22 18.68 36.29 -20.00
N GLY A 23 19.11 36.15 -18.74
CA GLY A 23 19.15 34.87 -18.05
C GLY A 23 17.81 34.15 -18.13
N LEU A 24 17.80 33.00 -18.79
CA LEU A 24 16.97 31.90 -18.33
C LEU A 24 17.52 31.50 -16.96
N SER A 25 17.06 32.19 -15.91
CA SER A 25 16.98 31.53 -14.62
C SER A 25 15.84 30.54 -14.79
N ALA A 26 16.15 29.28 -15.05
CA ALA A 26 15.19 28.23 -14.76
C ALA A 26 14.99 28.31 -13.25
N GLU A 27 13.89 28.91 -12.81
CA GLU A 27 13.41 28.72 -11.45
C GLU A 27 13.02 27.25 -11.38
N THR A 28 13.98 26.39 -11.03
CA THR A 28 13.67 25.04 -10.59
C THR A 28 12.78 25.21 -9.36
N LYS A 29 11.50 24.88 -9.50
CA LYS A 29 10.58 24.85 -8.36
C LYS A 29 11.19 23.90 -7.34
N ALA A 30 11.52 24.42 -6.17
CA ALA A 30 12.06 23.57 -5.11
C ALA A 30 10.98 22.55 -4.73
N ALA A 31 11.39 21.28 -4.60
CA ALA A 31 10.52 20.25 -4.05
C ALA A 31 10.00 20.68 -2.67
N THR A 32 8.71 20.47 -2.45
CA THR A 32 8.02 20.73 -1.20
C THR A 32 7.97 19.45 -0.38
N SER A 33 8.36 19.54 0.89
CA SER A 33 8.30 18.42 1.83
C SER A 33 6.86 18.28 2.36
N VAL A 34 6.22 17.15 2.09
CA VAL A 34 4.87 16.82 2.53
C VAL A 34 4.92 15.62 3.47
N VAL A 35 4.35 15.76 4.66
CA VAL A 35 4.21 14.69 5.65
C VAL A 35 2.85 14.04 5.49
N ILE A 36 2.82 12.71 5.46
CA ILE A 36 1.59 11.91 5.38
C ILE A 36 1.51 11.05 6.63
N HIS A 37 0.43 11.21 7.38
CA HIS A 37 0.04 10.34 8.48
C HIS A 37 -1.06 9.41 7.98
N ALA A 38 -0.90 8.10 8.10
CA ALA A 38 -1.87 7.11 7.64
C ALA A 38 -2.30 6.19 8.78
N TYR A 39 -3.62 6.05 8.95
CA TYR A 39 -4.24 5.18 9.93
C TYR A 39 -4.87 3.96 9.28
N ASN A 40 -4.59 2.77 9.82
CA ASN A 40 -5.37 1.57 9.56
C ASN A 40 -5.38 0.64 10.78
N SER A 41 -6.57 0.31 11.31
CA SER A 41 -6.70 -0.52 12.51
C SER A 41 -6.40 -2.02 12.30
N GLY A 42 -6.29 -2.48 11.05
CA GLY A 42 -6.12 -3.89 10.69
C GLY A 42 -4.76 -4.24 10.09
N TRP A 43 -3.89 -3.26 9.85
CA TRP A 43 -2.57 -3.48 9.26
C TRP A 43 -1.47 -3.36 10.32
N GLU A 44 -0.48 -4.25 10.26
CA GLU A 44 0.67 -4.25 11.19
C GLU A 44 1.91 -3.57 10.58
N SER A 45 1.94 -3.42 9.26
CA SER A 45 2.93 -2.65 8.52
C SER A 45 2.23 -1.84 7.43
N MET A 46 2.89 -0.82 6.91
CA MET A 46 2.35 -0.04 5.80
C MET A 46 3.47 0.46 4.90
N ASN A 47 3.25 0.31 3.60
CA ASN A 47 4.03 0.91 2.54
C ASN A 47 3.20 2.02 1.89
N ILE A 48 3.89 3.02 1.35
CA ILE A 48 3.32 4.11 0.60
C ILE A 48 4.01 4.18 -0.76
N TYR A 49 3.19 4.20 -1.80
CA TYR A 49 3.60 4.34 -3.19
C TYR A 49 3.01 5.62 -3.76
N ASN A 50 3.81 6.33 -4.56
CA ASN A 50 3.37 7.50 -5.30
C ASN A 50 3.52 7.32 -6.81
N TRP A 51 2.65 7.98 -7.57
CA TRP A 51 2.77 8.10 -9.02
C TRP A 51 2.24 9.44 -9.50
N GLY A 52 2.62 9.85 -10.71
CA GLY A 52 2.17 11.12 -11.30
C GLY A 52 3.28 11.84 -12.05
N ASP A 53 3.18 13.17 -12.10
CA ASP A 53 4.06 14.03 -12.90
C ASP A 53 5.52 14.03 -12.39
N ASP A 54 5.72 13.83 -11.09
CA ASP A 54 7.06 13.64 -10.49
C ASP A 54 7.60 12.22 -10.68
N GLY A 55 6.83 11.32 -11.29
CA GLY A 55 7.13 9.90 -11.36
C GLY A 55 7.01 9.19 -10.00
N GLU A 56 7.75 8.09 -9.86
CA GLU A 56 7.76 7.23 -8.66
C GLU A 56 8.87 7.66 -7.69
N ILE A 57 8.68 8.80 -7.02
CA ILE A 57 9.64 9.38 -6.05
C ILE A 57 10.00 8.37 -4.94
N LEU A 58 9.02 7.56 -4.50
CA LEU A 58 9.16 6.56 -3.44
C LEU A 58 9.62 5.18 -3.94
N GLY A 59 10.04 5.10 -5.19
CA GLY A 59 10.43 3.86 -5.86
C GLY A 59 9.25 3.09 -6.44
N ALA A 60 9.57 2.02 -7.18
CA ALA A 60 8.57 1.15 -7.78
C ALA A 60 7.64 0.55 -6.73
N PHE A 61 6.39 0.28 -7.11
CA PHE A 61 5.40 -0.37 -6.25
C PHE A 61 6.00 -1.63 -5.57
N PRO A 62 5.81 -1.82 -4.24
CA PRO A 62 4.87 -1.16 -3.32
C PRO A 62 5.38 0.17 -2.73
N GLY A 63 6.46 0.72 -3.27
CA GLY A 63 7.05 1.98 -2.81
C GLY A 63 7.87 1.78 -1.54
N THR A 64 7.77 2.74 -0.62
CA THR A 64 8.61 2.82 0.58
C THR A 64 7.82 2.45 1.83
N THR A 65 8.44 1.70 2.75
CA THR A 65 7.85 1.40 4.06
C THR A 65 7.72 2.67 4.91
N MET A 66 6.53 2.89 5.47
CA MET A 66 6.24 3.98 6.40
C MET A 66 6.77 3.68 7.80
N THR A 67 7.07 4.73 8.57
CA THR A 67 7.51 4.60 9.97
C THR A 67 6.28 4.50 10.86
N ALA A 68 6.17 3.45 11.68
CA ALA A 68 5.11 3.36 12.69
C ALA A 68 5.29 4.45 13.76
N GLU A 69 4.18 5.08 14.15
CA GLU A 69 4.15 6.07 15.22
C GLU A 69 3.99 5.42 16.60
N GLU A 70 4.18 6.21 17.66
CA GLU A 70 3.94 5.74 19.04
C GLU A 70 2.45 5.49 19.30
N THR A 71 1.57 6.21 18.59
CA THR A 71 0.13 6.00 18.64
C THR A 71 -0.22 4.78 17.79
N GLU A 72 -0.94 3.83 18.38
CA GLU A 72 -1.31 2.59 17.69
C GLU A 72 -1.98 2.88 16.34
N HIS A 73 -1.63 2.06 15.35
CA HIS A 73 -2.20 2.06 13.99
C HIS A 73 -1.90 3.27 13.12
N TRP A 74 -1.10 4.23 13.59
CA TRP A 74 -0.62 5.36 12.80
C TRP A 74 0.78 5.10 12.23
N TYR A 75 0.99 5.54 10.99
CA TYR A 75 2.25 5.47 10.29
C TYR A 75 2.54 6.78 9.56
N THR A 76 3.80 7.18 9.50
CA THR A 76 4.22 8.43 8.87
C THR A 76 5.26 8.23 7.76
N ALA A 77 5.18 9.07 6.74
CA ALA A 77 6.20 9.23 5.71
C ALA A 77 6.33 10.69 5.28
N THR A 78 7.52 11.07 4.82
CA THR A 78 7.78 12.38 4.23
C THR A 78 8.13 12.23 2.76
N ILE A 79 7.48 13.00 1.90
CA ILE A 79 7.66 12.98 0.45
C ILE A 79 8.09 14.36 0.00
N ASN A 80 9.17 14.45 -0.78
CA ASN A 80 9.59 15.70 -1.41
C ASN A 80 9.05 15.72 -2.85
N ALA A 81 8.08 16.58 -3.14
CA ALA A 81 7.36 16.61 -4.42
C ALA A 81 7.37 18.00 -5.06
N GLU A 82 7.39 18.07 -6.38
CA GLU A 82 7.28 19.32 -7.15
C GLU A 82 5.86 19.50 -7.74
N HIS A 83 5.09 18.42 -7.84
CA HIS A 83 3.72 18.37 -8.37
C HIS A 83 2.76 17.75 -7.35
N HIS A 84 1.47 17.70 -7.71
CA HIS A 84 0.47 17.03 -6.88
C HIS A 84 0.81 15.54 -6.70
N LEU A 85 0.47 14.99 -5.54
CA LEU A 85 0.71 13.59 -5.23
C LEU A 85 -0.53 12.75 -5.55
N ASN A 86 -0.30 11.58 -6.14
CA ASN A 86 -1.25 10.48 -6.11
C ASN A 86 -0.63 9.35 -5.28
N LEU A 87 -1.40 8.79 -4.35
CA LEU A 87 -0.91 7.86 -3.34
C LEU A 87 -1.75 6.58 -3.32
N VAL A 88 -1.07 5.47 -3.05
CA VAL A 88 -1.66 4.17 -2.71
C VAL A 88 -0.90 3.63 -1.50
N PHE A 89 -1.62 3.02 -0.58
CA PHE A 89 -1.05 2.36 0.59
C PHE A 89 -1.19 0.86 0.44
N SER A 90 -0.22 0.11 0.95
CA SER A 90 -0.25 -1.34 0.86
C SER A 90 0.46 -2.02 2.02
N VAL A 91 0.25 -3.31 2.12
CA VAL A 91 0.99 -4.22 2.97
C VAL A 91 1.78 -5.15 2.06
N ASP A 92 3.10 -5.17 2.21
CA ASP A 92 4.02 -6.17 1.62
C ASP A 92 4.79 -6.84 2.77
N ILE A 93 4.17 -7.87 3.36
CA ILE A 93 4.72 -8.62 4.50
C ILE A 93 5.97 -9.39 4.09
N ASN A 94 6.01 -9.88 2.86
CA ASN A 94 7.08 -10.77 2.38
C ASN A 94 8.27 -10.00 1.79
N GLY A 95 8.10 -8.72 1.47
CA GLY A 95 9.10 -7.90 0.80
C GLY A 95 9.39 -8.38 -0.63
N ASP A 96 8.42 -9.04 -1.28
CA ASP A 96 8.59 -9.63 -2.61
C ASP A 96 8.05 -8.72 -3.73
N GLY A 97 7.57 -7.55 -3.37
CA GLY A 97 6.99 -6.57 -4.29
C GLY A 97 5.54 -6.86 -4.67
N GLN A 98 4.88 -7.82 -4.01
CA GLN A 98 3.45 -8.08 -4.15
C GLN A 98 2.72 -7.64 -2.89
N ALA A 99 1.57 -6.97 -3.06
CA ALA A 99 0.77 -6.53 -1.93
C ALA A 99 -0.18 -7.64 -1.46
N GLU A 100 -0.22 -7.94 -0.16
CA GLU A 100 -1.26 -8.77 0.45
C GLU A 100 -2.54 -7.98 0.76
N ALA A 101 -2.40 -6.67 0.96
CA ALA A 101 -3.49 -5.72 1.09
C ALA A 101 -3.13 -4.38 0.44
N GLN A 102 -4.14 -3.66 -0.06
CA GLN A 102 -3.97 -2.38 -0.72
C GLN A 102 -5.13 -1.44 -0.41
N SER A 103 -4.88 -0.13 -0.41
CA SER A 103 -5.94 0.87 -0.35
C SER A 103 -6.49 1.22 -1.73
N SER A 104 -7.65 1.90 -1.78
CA SER A 104 -8.02 2.69 -2.95
C SER A 104 -7.04 3.87 -3.16
N ASP A 105 -7.03 4.41 -4.38
CA ASP A 105 -6.17 5.54 -4.74
C ASP A 105 -6.64 6.83 -4.05
N ILE A 106 -5.68 7.64 -3.60
CA ILE A 106 -5.90 9.08 -3.35
C ILE A 106 -5.21 9.85 -4.48
N LYS A 107 -5.92 10.78 -5.12
CA LYS A 107 -5.42 11.52 -6.29
C LYS A 107 -5.40 13.02 -6.04
N ASP A 108 -4.56 13.72 -6.79
CA ASP A 108 -4.49 15.18 -6.88
C ASP A 108 -4.30 15.89 -5.52
N ILE A 109 -3.49 15.32 -4.64
CA ILE A 109 -3.18 15.92 -3.33
C ILE A 109 -2.34 17.18 -3.56
N PRO A 110 -2.82 18.37 -3.18
CA PRO A 110 -2.09 19.62 -3.40
C PRO A 110 -0.90 19.72 -2.46
N ILE A 111 0.22 20.23 -2.94
CA ILE A 111 1.45 20.37 -2.14
C ILE A 111 1.75 21.83 -1.77
N ASP A 112 1.09 22.78 -2.45
CA ASP A 112 1.31 24.22 -2.33
C ASP A 112 0.42 24.88 -1.26
N GLN A 113 -0.65 24.20 -0.85
CA GLN A 113 -1.59 24.70 0.16
C GLN A 113 -1.23 24.22 1.57
N GLN A 114 -0.60 23.06 1.68
CA GLN A 114 -0.44 22.32 2.93
C GLN A 114 0.66 21.27 2.79
N GLN A 115 1.40 21.06 3.87
CA GLN A 115 2.61 20.22 3.93
C GLN A 115 2.46 19.03 4.87
N GLU A 116 1.27 18.78 5.39
CA GLU A 116 1.01 17.69 6.34
C GLU A 116 -0.43 17.23 6.15
N TYR A 117 -0.67 15.94 5.91
CA TYR A 117 -2.01 15.39 5.66
C TYR A 117 -2.25 14.14 6.48
N TRP A 118 -3.52 13.85 6.77
CA TRP A 118 -3.95 12.64 7.44
C TRP A 118 -4.77 11.79 6.49
N VAL A 119 -4.55 10.48 6.53
CA VAL A 119 -5.25 9.50 5.72
C VAL A 119 -5.86 8.48 6.68
N VAL A 120 -7.16 8.23 6.52
CA VAL A 120 -7.83 7.13 7.21
C VAL A 120 -8.16 6.09 6.16
N ILE A 121 -7.67 4.87 6.37
CA ILE A 121 -7.94 3.72 5.52
C ILE A 121 -8.93 2.84 6.25
N SER A 122 -10.05 2.51 5.61
CA SER A 122 -11.06 1.64 6.20
C SER A 122 -10.50 0.25 6.50
N ALA A 123 -11.20 -0.50 7.35
CA ALA A 123 -10.97 -1.93 7.46
C ALA A 123 -11.08 -2.61 6.08
N LEU A 124 -10.35 -3.72 5.93
CA LEU A 124 -10.33 -4.49 4.70
C LEU A 124 -11.75 -4.97 4.35
N ALA A 125 -12.24 -4.58 3.18
CA ALA A 125 -13.55 -4.94 2.67
C ALA A 125 -13.42 -5.34 1.19
N GLY A 126 -13.71 -6.62 0.91
CA GLY A 126 -13.65 -7.15 -0.45
C GLY A 126 -12.22 -7.29 -0.99
N SER A 127 -12.13 -7.40 -2.32
CA SER A 127 -10.86 -7.48 -3.03
C SER A 127 -10.87 -6.53 -4.22
N ASN A 128 -9.71 -5.95 -4.54
CA ASN A 128 -9.53 -5.18 -5.76
C ASN A 128 -9.50 -6.09 -7.00
N ASP A 129 -9.35 -5.49 -8.19
CA ASP A 129 -9.28 -6.24 -9.46
C ASP A 129 -8.09 -7.23 -9.55
N LEU A 130 -7.13 -7.11 -8.64
CA LEU A 130 -5.98 -8.02 -8.52
C LEU A 130 -6.23 -9.17 -7.52
N GLY A 131 -7.41 -9.23 -6.91
CA GLY A 131 -7.76 -10.22 -5.90
C GLY A 131 -7.12 -9.98 -4.53
N VAL A 132 -6.56 -8.79 -4.32
CA VAL A 132 -5.88 -8.37 -3.08
C VAL A 132 -6.90 -7.68 -2.17
N ALA A 133 -6.80 -7.90 -0.85
CA ALA A 133 -7.73 -7.28 0.10
C ALA A 133 -7.67 -5.76 0.01
N ALA A 134 -8.83 -5.11 -0.09
CA ALA A 134 -8.92 -3.67 -0.35
C ALA A 134 -9.45 -2.89 0.87
N GLY A 135 -8.86 -1.74 1.17
CA GLY A 135 -9.39 -0.75 2.12
C GLY A 135 -9.64 0.59 1.42
N GLU A 136 -10.67 1.34 1.82
CA GLU A 136 -10.95 2.64 1.23
C GLU A 136 -10.12 3.73 1.91
N ALA A 137 -9.32 4.48 1.15
CA ALA A 137 -8.48 5.56 1.67
C ALA A 137 -9.13 6.94 1.49
N GLN A 138 -9.21 7.71 2.58
CA GLN A 138 -9.73 9.08 2.56
C GLN A 138 -8.70 10.06 3.13
N LEU A 139 -8.52 11.18 2.42
CA LEU A 139 -7.62 12.26 2.81
C LEU A 139 -8.34 13.29 3.69
N TYR A 140 -7.65 13.76 4.72
CA TYR A 140 -8.06 14.79 5.65
C TYR A 140 -6.96 15.84 5.80
N LYS A 141 -7.37 17.09 6.01
CA LYS A 141 -6.45 18.22 6.15
C LYS A 141 -6.04 18.45 7.60
N THR A 142 -6.71 17.82 8.56
CA THR A 142 -6.40 17.95 9.97
C THR A 142 -6.55 16.61 10.67
N GLU A 143 -5.76 16.42 11.72
CA GLU A 143 -5.87 15.25 12.60
C GLU A 143 -7.28 15.12 13.21
N ALA A 144 -7.90 16.25 13.59
CA ALA A 144 -9.23 16.25 14.20
C ALA A 144 -10.32 15.72 13.25
N GLU A 145 -10.24 16.05 11.96
CA GLU A 145 -11.15 15.50 10.95
C GLU A 145 -10.92 14.00 10.75
N ALA A 146 -9.65 13.57 10.69
CA ALA A 146 -9.31 12.16 10.60
C ALA A 146 -9.80 11.37 11.83
N GLN A 147 -9.63 11.91 13.04
CA GLN A 147 -10.11 11.30 14.27
C GLN A 147 -11.63 11.15 14.28
N THR A 148 -12.36 12.17 13.82
CA THR A 148 -13.83 12.09 13.66
C THR A 148 -14.22 10.96 12.69
N ALA A 149 -13.46 10.79 11.60
CA ALA A 149 -13.71 9.72 10.64
C ALA A 149 -13.41 8.32 11.21
N ILE A 150 -12.35 8.18 12.01
CA ILE A 150 -12.01 6.93 12.71
C ILE A 150 -13.15 6.54 13.67
N GLU A 151 -13.66 7.50 14.45
CA GLU A 151 -14.81 7.27 15.35
C GLU A 151 -16.08 6.88 14.58
N ALA A 152 -16.34 7.51 13.44
CA ALA A 152 -17.46 7.16 12.57
C ALA A 152 -17.33 5.73 12.00
N LEU A 153 -16.10 5.30 11.67
CA LEU A 153 -15.83 3.94 11.19
C LEU A 153 -16.06 2.91 12.30
N ALA A 154 -15.59 3.21 13.53
CA ALA A 154 -15.81 2.34 14.69
C ALA A 154 -17.31 2.18 15.03
N ASN A 155 -18.09 3.27 14.95
CA ASN A 155 -19.53 3.23 15.21
C ASN A 155 -20.30 2.43 14.16
N GLN A 156 -19.89 2.49 12.89
CA GLN A 156 -20.48 1.65 11.84
C GLN A 156 -20.29 0.16 12.13
N VAL A 157 -19.10 -0.27 12.59
CA VAL A 157 -18.83 -1.67 12.97
C VAL A 157 -19.67 -2.10 14.19
N ALA A 158 -19.91 -1.19 15.14
CA ALA A 158 -20.72 -1.46 16.32
C ALA A 158 -22.22 -1.66 15.99
N GLU A 159 -22.76 -0.94 15.00
CA GLU A 159 -24.19 -1.00 14.64
C GLU A 159 -24.55 -2.28 13.86
N VAL A 160 -23.60 -2.88 13.12
CA VAL A 160 -23.83 -4.15 12.37
C VAL A 160 -23.66 -5.41 13.23
N THR A 161 -23.28 -5.28 14.50
CA THR A 161 -23.17 -6.41 15.44
C THR A 161 -24.38 -6.41 16.37
N PRO A 162 -25.55 -6.98 16.00
CA PRO A 162 -26.59 -7.19 16.98
C PRO A 162 -26.06 -8.20 18.01
N ALA A 163 -26.26 -7.88 19.29
CA ALA A 163 -26.09 -8.82 20.38
C ALA A 163 -26.88 -10.10 20.10
N SER A 164 -26.22 -11.12 19.55
CA SER A 164 -26.81 -12.44 19.35
C SER A 164 -26.97 -13.09 20.72
N SER A 165 -28.20 -13.02 21.23
CA SER A 165 -28.65 -13.66 22.45
C SER A 165 -28.24 -15.14 22.51
N GLU A 166 -27.77 -15.54 23.70
CA GLU A 166 -27.77 -16.93 24.13
C GLU A 166 -29.14 -17.57 23.88
N THR A 167 -29.16 -18.72 23.22
CA THR A 167 -30.31 -19.65 23.29
C THR A 167 -29.75 -21.07 23.25
N GLU A 168 -30.01 -21.78 24.34
CA GLU A 168 -29.52 -23.12 24.69
C GLU A 168 -29.89 -24.20 23.67
N ALA A 169 -29.04 -25.24 23.59
CA ALA A 169 -29.26 -26.49 22.87
C ALA A 169 -30.40 -27.33 23.50
N PRO A 170 -30.96 -28.36 22.80
CA PRO A 170 -30.33 -29.69 22.93
C PRO A 170 -30.43 -30.64 21.71
N THR A 171 -29.38 -31.47 21.60
CA THR A 171 -29.24 -32.87 21.14
C THR A 171 -30.52 -33.67 20.82
N THR A 172 -30.53 -34.49 19.74
CA THR A 172 -30.67 -35.99 19.74
C THR A 172 -30.72 -36.58 18.30
N GLU A 173 -29.90 -37.59 18.02
CA GLU A 173 -29.96 -38.58 16.92
C GLU A 173 -29.85 -40.00 17.56
N PRO A 174 -29.94 -41.18 16.88
CA PRO A 174 -30.83 -41.77 15.84
C PRO A 174 -31.42 -43.14 16.35
N PRO A 175 -31.89 -44.17 15.55
CA PRO A 175 -31.00 -45.08 14.76
C PRO A 175 -31.59 -45.76 13.48
N LEU A 176 -30.67 -46.43 12.76
CA LEU A 176 -30.70 -47.14 11.46
C LEU A 176 -31.54 -48.46 11.40
N LYS A 177 -31.90 -48.91 10.18
CA LYS A 177 -32.02 -50.35 9.82
C LYS A 177 -31.65 -50.68 8.36
N ALA A 178 -30.79 -51.69 8.22
CA ALA A 178 -30.18 -52.31 7.02
C ALA A 178 -31.15 -53.24 6.24
N THR A 179 -30.90 -53.67 4.98
CA THR A 179 -30.05 -54.82 4.51
C THR A 179 -30.39 -55.12 3.01
N PRO A 180 -29.82 -56.09 2.23
CA PRO A 180 -28.49 -56.24 1.58
C PRO A 180 -28.45 -56.39 0.00
N VAL A 181 -27.29 -56.07 -0.61
CA VAL A 181 -26.37 -56.79 -1.58
C VAL A 181 -26.92 -58.03 -2.36
N PRO A 182 -26.62 -58.29 -3.69
CA PRO A 182 -25.28 -58.51 -4.29
C PRO A 182 -24.97 -57.79 -5.62
N THR A 183 -23.78 -57.19 -5.77
CA THR A 183 -22.47 -57.78 -6.20
C THR A 183 -22.34 -57.89 -7.72
N GLU A 184 -21.64 -56.92 -8.31
CA GLU A 184 -20.53 -57.19 -9.24
C GLU A 184 -19.50 -56.05 -9.14
N SER A 185 -18.24 -56.44 -9.00
CA SER A 185 -16.97 -55.69 -8.85
C SER A 185 -15.94 -56.47 -9.69
N PRO A 186 -14.80 -55.93 -10.19
CA PRO A 186 -14.14 -54.62 -9.95
C PRO A 186 -13.89 -53.79 -11.24
N ALA A 187 -13.87 -52.45 -11.24
CA ALA A 187 -12.85 -51.45 -10.81
C ALA A 187 -11.75 -51.12 -11.87
N PRO A 188 -11.07 -49.95 -11.86
CA PRO A 188 -11.37 -48.68 -11.19
C PRO A 188 -11.31 -47.40 -12.07
N THR A 189 -12.00 -46.40 -11.52
CA THR A 189 -12.17 -44.96 -11.79
C THR A 189 -10.93 -44.11 -11.48
N GLN A 190 -10.79 -42.94 -12.11
CA GLN A 190 -10.45 -41.68 -11.40
C GLN A 190 -11.15 -40.48 -12.07
N THR A 191 -12.15 -39.92 -11.39
CA THR A 191 -12.73 -38.61 -11.71
C THR A 191 -12.74 -37.76 -10.44
N VAL A 192 -12.18 -36.57 -10.62
CA VAL A 192 -12.25 -35.37 -9.78
C VAL A 192 -13.67 -35.14 -9.24
N THR A 193 -13.82 -34.71 -7.98
CA THR A 193 -14.70 -33.60 -7.55
C THR A 193 -14.56 -33.31 -6.06
N ARG A 194 -14.47 -32.01 -5.76
CA ARG A 194 -14.49 -31.36 -4.44
C ARG A 194 -15.68 -31.84 -3.60
N SER A 195 -15.45 -32.09 -2.31
CA SER A 195 -16.52 -32.19 -1.33
C SER A 195 -16.33 -31.13 -0.25
N ASN A 196 -17.37 -30.33 -0.06
CA ASN A 196 -17.62 -29.60 1.17
C ASN A 196 -18.03 -30.58 2.30
N VAL A 197 -18.22 -30.01 3.50
CA VAL A 197 -18.76 -30.55 4.78
C VAL A 197 -17.69 -31.16 5.74
N PRO A 198 -17.83 -31.08 7.07
CA PRO A 198 -17.73 -29.91 7.96
C PRO A 198 -16.70 -30.09 9.12
N LEU A 199 -16.55 -29.03 9.92
CA LEU A 199 -15.93 -28.90 11.24
C LEU A 199 -15.90 -30.19 12.11
N VAL A 200 -14.69 -30.59 12.55
CA VAL A 200 -14.47 -31.50 13.68
C VAL A 200 -13.67 -30.75 14.76
N ILE A 201 -14.32 -30.47 15.89
CA ILE A 201 -13.68 -30.07 17.14
C ILE A 201 -13.37 -31.35 17.93
N GLY A 202 -12.12 -31.53 18.38
CA GLY A 202 -11.78 -32.69 19.20
C GLY A 202 -10.31 -32.80 19.66
N ILE A 203 -9.99 -32.07 20.73
CA ILE A 203 -9.13 -32.48 21.87
C ILE A 203 -7.60 -32.64 21.67
N ILE A 204 -6.88 -31.72 22.34
CA ILE A 204 -5.71 -31.90 23.22
C ILE A 204 -4.72 -33.01 22.83
N GLY A 205 -3.53 -32.60 22.40
CA GLY A 205 -2.33 -33.44 22.37
C GLY A 205 -1.08 -32.58 22.25
N ALA A 206 -0.25 -32.60 23.29
CA ALA A 206 1.01 -31.90 23.40
C ALA A 206 1.94 -32.10 22.19
N ILE A 207 2.53 -31.01 21.71
CA ILE A 207 3.74 -31.01 20.85
C ILE A 207 4.78 -30.20 21.63
N VAL A 208 5.55 -30.83 22.53
CA VAL A 208 6.84 -31.48 22.23
C VAL A 208 7.75 -30.54 21.42
N ILE A 209 8.53 -29.76 22.19
CA ILE A 209 9.74 -29.10 21.73
C ILE A 209 10.69 -30.20 21.24
N VAL A 210 10.89 -30.28 19.92
CA VAL A 210 12.08 -30.90 19.34
C VAL A 210 12.73 -29.85 18.47
N GLY A 211 13.79 -29.25 19.03
CA GLY A 211 14.71 -28.43 18.28
C GLY A 211 15.34 -29.23 17.15
N LEU A 212 15.43 -28.62 15.99
CA LEU A 212 16.29 -29.07 14.92
C LEU A 212 17.26 -27.94 14.58
N LEU A 213 18.44 -28.12 15.15
CA LEU A 213 19.70 -27.46 14.84
C LEU A 213 20.07 -27.70 13.36
N GLY A 214 20.58 -26.66 12.71
CA GLY A 214 21.31 -26.75 11.44
C GLY A 214 21.80 -25.36 11.04
N TYR A 215 22.91 -24.88 11.60
CA TYR A 215 24.26 -24.97 11.02
C TYR A 215 24.70 -23.60 10.46
N ILE A 216 25.48 -22.84 11.25
CA ILE A 216 26.42 -21.86 10.68
C ILE A 216 27.79 -22.12 11.31
N VAL A 217 28.68 -22.65 10.47
CA VAL A 217 30.13 -22.69 10.66
C VAL A 217 30.67 -21.27 10.57
N ILE A 218 31.26 -20.77 11.64
CA ILE A 218 32.13 -19.59 11.59
C ILE A 218 33.58 -20.06 11.57
N LYS A 219 34.18 -19.98 10.37
CA LYS A 219 35.63 -20.04 10.17
C LYS A 219 36.21 -18.68 10.55
N LYS A 220 36.74 -18.51 11.76
CA LYS A 220 37.51 -17.30 12.12
C LYS A 220 39.00 -17.53 11.88
N LYS A 221 39.52 -16.79 10.90
CA LYS A 221 40.95 -16.53 10.72
C LYS A 221 41.52 -15.88 11.98
N LYS A 222 42.67 -16.39 12.44
CA LYS A 222 43.75 -15.60 13.02
C LYS A 222 45.02 -15.98 12.27
#